data_AF-A0A6B0Y9L4-F1
#
_entry.id   AF-A0A6B0Y9L4-F1
#
_cell.length_a   1.000
_cell.length_b   1.000
_cell.length_c   1.000
_cell.angle_alpha   90.00
_cell.angle_beta   90.00
_cell.angle_gamma   90.00
#
_symmetry.space_group_name_H-M   'P 1'
#
loop_
_entity.id
_entity.type
_entity.pdbx_description
1 polymer ?
#
loop_
_entity_poly.entity_id
_entity_poly.type
_entity_poly.pdbx_seq_one_letter_code
_entity_poly.pdbx_strand_id
1 'polypeptide(L)'
;MVPWASPTSTACTTSPVGCGRGATNTVARPIGRSNSADAWPAAAPIRSGSSSLAPDELRSLVAGRSIRVAASECLLGRHVRWNGEHNGDSWPRHRLEKVFTLVGICPEVGIGMGVPRDPIQLVGEESAPRVVAVDDPNRDYTDRLKGYASEVAGVLDDVHGYIFADRSPSCGLVGVKVFAEDGSFERVGRGVYAAAVLAGYPDLPAVDAETLNDEGVLLDFVLAVLASCGIAGADGHVRHVIREPS
;
A
#
# COMPACT_ATOMS: atom_id res chain seq x y z
N MET A 1 -32.09 -59.46 25.81
CA MET A 1 -31.85 -60.29 27.01
C MET A 1 -30.37 -60.11 27.35
N VAL A 2 -30.06 -59.31 28.37
CA VAL A 2 -28.70 -58.98 28.88
C VAL A 2 -28.30 -60.01 29.96
N PRO A 3 -27.02 -60.22 30.33
CA PRO A 3 -26.29 -59.30 31.24
C PRO A 3 -24.80 -59.09 30.83
N TRP A 4 -24.20 -57.90 30.92
CA TRP A 4 -23.60 -57.23 32.10
C TRP A 4 -22.55 -58.07 32.86
N ALA A 5 -21.29 -57.64 32.77
CA ALA A 5 -20.28 -57.81 33.83
C ALA A 5 -19.20 -56.71 33.74
N SER A 6 -19.19 -55.84 34.75
CA SER A 6 -18.01 -55.16 35.34
C SER A 6 -17.93 -55.65 36.81
N PRO A 7 -17.02 -55.23 37.73
CA PRO A 7 -15.84 -54.34 37.67
C PRO A 7 -14.61 -54.85 38.51
N THR A 8 -13.47 -54.14 38.48
CA THR A 8 -12.53 -53.87 39.63
C THR A 8 -11.35 -53.03 39.11
N SER A 9 -11.20 -51.73 39.42
CA SER A 9 -10.73 -51.08 40.66
C SER A 9 -9.32 -51.50 41.11
N THR A 10 -8.34 -50.58 41.07
CA THR A 10 -7.52 -50.19 42.25
C THR A 10 -6.74 -48.89 41.99
N ALA A 11 -6.85 -48.02 43.00
CA ALA A 11 -6.19 -46.75 43.36
C ALA A 11 -4.72 -46.54 42.92
N CYS A 12 -4.28 -45.33 42.56
CA CYS A 12 -4.07 -44.09 43.36
C CYS A 12 -2.87 -44.17 44.32
N THR A 13 -1.85 -43.33 44.15
CA THR A 13 -0.94 -42.81 45.22
C THR A 13 -0.08 -41.62 44.70
N THR A 14 -0.52 -40.41 45.07
CA THR A 14 0.17 -39.20 45.60
C THR A 14 1.56 -38.70 45.11
N SER A 15 1.56 -37.43 44.67
CA SER A 15 2.30 -36.21 45.15
C SER A 15 3.85 -36.20 45.30
N PRO A 16 4.58 -35.05 45.43
CA PRO A 16 4.14 -33.64 45.60
C PRO A 16 4.89 -32.52 44.79
N VAL A 17 4.24 -31.34 44.75
CA VAL A 17 4.71 -29.94 44.94
C VAL A 17 5.88 -29.35 44.13
N GLY A 18 5.61 -28.20 43.49
CA GLY A 18 6.62 -27.21 43.10
C GLY A 18 6.00 -25.88 42.65
N CYS A 19 5.71 -24.98 43.60
CA CYS A 19 5.42 -23.57 43.34
C CYS A 19 6.71 -22.82 42.99
N GLY A 20 6.76 -22.11 41.87
CA GLY A 20 7.84 -21.19 41.51
C GLY A 20 7.29 -19.95 40.81
N ARG A 21 7.24 -18.83 41.54
CA ARG A 21 7.13 -17.48 40.96
C ARG A 21 8.48 -17.11 40.37
N GLY A 22 8.49 -16.51 39.18
CA GLY A 22 9.71 -16.01 38.55
C GLY A 22 9.40 -15.26 37.26
N ALA A 23 8.84 -14.06 37.41
CA ALA A 23 8.85 -13.08 36.34
C ALA A 23 10.29 -12.58 36.17
N THR A 24 10.86 -12.75 34.96
CA THR A 24 11.94 -11.89 34.49
C THR A 24 11.73 -11.57 33.01
N ASN A 25 11.59 -10.28 32.75
CA ASN A 25 11.62 -9.67 31.44
C ASN A 25 12.85 -10.16 30.65
N THR A 26 12.62 -10.79 29.50
CA THR A 26 13.65 -10.86 28.47
C THR A 26 13.30 -9.86 27.38
N VAL A 27 13.93 -8.69 27.54
CA VAL A 27 14.25 -7.65 26.57
C VAL A 27 13.81 -7.93 25.13
N ALA A 28 12.82 -7.14 24.68
CA ALA A 28 12.57 -6.89 23.27
C ALA A 28 13.86 -6.41 22.60
N ARG A 29 14.39 -7.22 21.68
CA ARG A 29 15.44 -6.78 20.75
C ARG A 29 14.76 -6.03 19.60
N PRO A 30 15.28 -4.88 19.17
CA PRO A 30 14.70 -4.14 18.06
C PRO A 30 14.83 -4.98 16.80
N ILE A 31 13.69 -5.22 16.16
CA ILE A 31 13.59 -5.74 14.79
C ILE A 31 14.44 -4.85 13.89
N GLY A 32 15.54 -5.43 13.42
CA GLY A 32 16.49 -4.78 12.55
C GLY A 32 15.83 -4.39 11.24
N ARG A 33 16.13 -3.17 10.79
CA ARG A 33 15.89 -2.71 9.43
C ARG A 33 16.58 -3.68 8.47
N SER A 34 15.81 -4.45 7.71
CA SER A 34 16.33 -5.15 6.52
C SER A 34 16.22 -4.20 5.34
N ASN A 35 17.36 -3.68 4.92
CA ASN A 35 17.56 -3.05 3.62
C ASN A 35 17.50 -4.15 2.55
N SER A 36 16.55 -4.05 1.63
CA SER A 36 16.51 -4.79 0.36
C SER A 36 15.78 -3.87 -0.61
N ALA A 37 16.50 -2.93 -1.22
CA ALA A 37 17.10 -3.09 -2.55
C ALA A 37 16.04 -3.22 -3.67
N ASP A 38 15.16 -2.22 -3.76
CA ASP A 38 14.56 -1.70 -5.00
C ASP A 38 14.27 -0.20 -4.79
N ALA A 39 15.33 0.52 -4.39
CA ALA A 39 15.28 1.98 -4.28
C ALA A 39 15.40 2.56 -5.69
N TRP A 40 14.44 3.43 -6.05
CA TRP A 40 14.59 4.37 -7.17
C TRP A 40 16.01 4.98 -7.14
N PRO A 41 16.70 5.16 -8.29
CA PRO A 41 18.01 5.80 -8.30
C PRO A 41 17.95 7.13 -7.53
N ALA A 42 18.74 7.21 -6.46
CA ALA A 42 18.84 8.39 -5.63
C ALA A 42 19.24 9.58 -6.50
N ALA A 43 18.30 10.51 -6.72
CA ALA A 43 18.63 11.82 -7.25
C ALA A 43 19.66 12.47 -6.31
N ALA A 44 20.66 13.13 -6.88
CA ALA A 44 21.73 13.78 -6.14
C ALA A 44 21.17 14.74 -5.06
N PRO A 45 21.84 14.90 -3.91
CA PRO A 45 21.29 15.65 -2.78
C PRO A 45 21.03 17.11 -3.18
N ILE A 46 19.75 17.47 -3.27
CA ILE A 46 19.32 18.85 -3.40
C ILE A 46 19.71 19.56 -2.11
N ARG A 47 20.46 20.66 -2.22
CA ARG A 47 20.94 21.44 -1.08
C ARG A 47 19.76 21.83 -0.20
N SER A 48 19.87 21.50 1.08
CA SER A 48 18.93 21.85 2.15
C SER A 48 18.88 23.38 2.36
N GLY A 49 18.08 24.06 1.56
CA GLY A 49 17.38 25.27 1.99
C GLY A 49 16.06 24.84 2.61
N SER A 50 15.65 25.45 3.72
CA SER A 50 14.32 25.30 4.31
C SER A 50 13.26 25.84 3.35
N SER A 51 12.99 25.14 2.27
CA SER A 51 11.89 25.39 1.37
C SER A 51 10.74 24.53 1.88
N SER A 52 10.04 25.04 2.89
CA SER A 52 8.62 24.70 2.99
C SER A 52 8.05 25.01 1.61
N LEU A 53 7.68 23.99 0.83
CA LEU A 53 6.91 24.17 -0.39
C LEU A 53 5.61 24.85 0.04
N ALA A 54 5.61 26.17 0.08
CA ALA A 54 4.42 26.93 0.37
C ALA A 54 3.44 26.53 -0.75
N PRO A 55 2.24 26.01 -0.42
CA PRO A 55 1.29 25.56 -1.43
C PRO A 55 1.01 26.62 -2.51
N ASP A 56 1.17 27.89 -2.17
CA ASP A 56 0.96 29.03 -3.08
C ASP A 56 2.07 29.17 -4.14
N GLU A 57 3.33 28.84 -3.85
CA GLU A 57 4.42 28.84 -4.83
C GLU A 57 4.26 27.69 -5.83
N LEU A 58 3.94 26.49 -5.36
CA LEU A 58 3.61 25.34 -6.22
C LEU A 58 2.37 25.60 -7.07
N ARG A 59 1.35 26.25 -6.53
CA ARG A 59 0.15 26.63 -7.29
C ARG A 59 0.45 27.58 -8.42
N SER A 60 1.35 28.55 -8.21
CA SER A 60 1.80 29.46 -9.26
C SER A 60 2.54 28.71 -10.37
N LEU A 61 3.37 27.73 -10.02
CA LEU A 61 4.11 26.89 -10.98
C LEU A 61 3.20 26.01 -11.86
N VAL A 62 2.04 25.61 -11.34
CA VAL A 62 1.07 24.74 -12.03
C VAL A 62 -0.11 25.57 -12.61
N ALA A 63 -0.12 26.89 -12.42
CA ALA A 63 -1.24 27.76 -12.74
C ALA A 63 -1.69 27.61 -14.21
N GLY A 64 -2.92 27.10 -14.39
CA GLY A 64 -3.53 26.86 -15.70
C GLY A 64 -3.44 25.43 -16.23
N ARG A 65 -2.76 24.51 -15.53
CA ARG A 65 -2.71 23.07 -15.89
C ARG A 65 -3.44 22.23 -14.86
N SER A 66 -4.35 21.37 -15.31
CA SER A 66 -4.91 20.30 -14.47
C SER A 66 -3.97 19.10 -14.53
N ILE A 67 -3.17 18.92 -13.48
CA ILE A 67 -2.34 17.71 -13.33
C ILE A 67 -3.15 16.69 -12.54
N ARG A 68 -3.31 15.50 -13.10
CA ARG A 68 -4.10 14.44 -12.51
C ARG A 68 -3.18 13.39 -11.88
N VAL A 69 -3.53 12.96 -10.68
CA VAL A 69 -2.80 11.92 -9.93
C VAL A 69 -3.81 10.88 -9.47
N ALA A 70 -3.57 9.62 -9.80
CA ALA A 70 -4.40 8.53 -9.31
C ALA A 70 -4.15 8.32 -7.81
N ALA A 71 -5.19 7.93 -7.08
CA ALA A 71 -5.07 7.54 -5.69
C ALA A 71 -5.99 6.35 -5.41
N SER A 72 -5.55 5.45 -4.52
CA SER A 72 -6.45 4.41 -4.01
C SER A 72 -7.68 5.06 -3.39
N GLU A 73 -8.87 4.70 -3.86
CA GLU A 73 -10.09 5.49 -3.61
C GLU A 73 -10.44 5.65 -2.12
N CYS A 74 -10.08 4.68 -1.28
CA CYS A 74 -10.24 4.78 0.18
C CYS A 74 -9.42 5.93 0.81
N LEU A 75 -8.30 6.32 0.19
CA LEU A 75 -7.47 7.46 0.59
C LEU A 75 -8.13 8.81 0.31
N LEU A 76 -9.20 8.84 -0.50
CA LEU A 76 -9.97 10.04 -0.81
C LEU A 76 -11.19 10.21 0.11
N GLY A 77 -11.26 9.42 1.19
CA GLY A 77 -12.39 9.46 2.15
C GLY A 77 -13.63 8.71 1.66
N ARG A 78 -13.51 7.87 0.62
CA ARG A 78 -14.61 7.02 0.16
C ARG A 78 -14.65 5.73 0.98
N HIS A 79 -15.86 5.34 1.37
CA HIS A 79 -16.15 4.14 2.15
C HIS A 79 -16.12 2.91 1.24
N VAL A 80 -14.92 2.51 0.80
CA VAL A 80 -14.72 1.41 -0.17
C VAL A 80 -13.83 0.29 0.37
N ARG A 81 -13.34 0.41 1.61
CA ARG A 81 -12.58 -0.66 2.26
C ARG A 81 -13.48 -1.86 2.50
N TRP A 82 -12.86 -3.02 2.73
CA TRP A 82 -13.57 -4.28 2.98
C TRP A 82 -14.55 -4.19 4.17
N ASN A 83 -14.21 -3.41 5.20
CA ASN A 83 -15.03 -3.17 6.38
C ASN A 83 -16.05 -2.02 6.21
N GLY A 84 -16.17 -1.42 5.02
CA GLY A 84 -17.06 -0.27 4.79
C GLY A 84 -16.52 1.08 5.27
N GLU A 85 -15.25 1.14 5.67
CA GLU A 85 -14.59 2.38 6.12
C GLU A 85 -13.74 3.03 5.01
N HIS A 86 -13.07 4.13 5.35
CA HIS A 86 -12.07 4.80 4.52
C HIS A 86 -10.68 4.84 5.21
N ASN A 87 -9.68 5.39 4.53
CA ASN A 87 -8.35 5.67 5.09
C ASN A 87 -7.85 7.09 4.74
N GLY A 88 -8.78 8.01 4.55
CA GLY A 88 -8.51 9.36 4.01
C GLY A 88 -7.64 10.27 4.86
N ASP A 89 -7.56 10.03 6.17
CA ASP A 89 -6.83 10.90 7.11
C ASP A 89 -5.42 10.37 7.45
N SER A 90 -4.98 9.29 6.81
CA SER A 90 -3.69 8.63 7.08
C SER A 90 -2.47 9.32 6.44
N TRP A 91 -2.69 10.35 5.61
CA TRP A 91 -1.66 10.96 4.77
C TRP A 91 -2.00 12.44 4.49
N PRO A 92 -1.06 13.28 4.02
CA PRO A 92 -1.28 14.71 3.83
C PRO A 92 -2.12 15.06 2.58
N ARG A 93 -3.25 14.39 2.38
CA ARG A 93 -4.18 14.53 1.25
C ARG A 93 -4.47 15.98 0.88
N HIS A 94 -4.86 16.77 1.88
CA HIS A 94 -5.26 18.17 1.73
C HIS A 94 -4.14 19.07 1.17
N ARG A 95 -2.87 18.66 1.25
CA ARG A 95 -1.75 19.40 0.64
C ARG A 95 -1.66 19.08 -0.84
N LEU A 96 -1.78 17.82 -1.22
CA LEU A 96 -1.74 17.42 -2.63
C LEU A 96 -2.99 17.86 -3.41
N GLU A 97 -4.18 17.85 -2.80
CA GLU A 97 -5.40 18.36 -3.44
C GLU A 97 -5.32 19.86 -3.80
N LYS A 98 -4.39 20.62 -3.19
CA LYS A 98 -4.17 22.03 -3.53
C LYS A 98 -3.39 22.21 -4.83
N VAL A 99 -2.71 21.16 -5.29
CA VAL A 99 -1.77 21.20 -6.42
C VAL A 99 -2.23 20.27 -7.55
N PHE A 100 -2.82 19.12 -7.21
CA PHE A 100 -3.21 18.07 -8.14
C PHE A 100 -4.71 17.77 -8.07
N THR A 101 -5.26 17.34 -9.19
CA THR A 101 -6.58 16.73 -9.27
C THR A 101 -6.46 15.24 -8.95
N LEU A 102 -7.00 14.81 -7.81
CA LEU A 102 -6.91 13.40 -7.41
C LEU A 102 -8.04 12.57 -8.04
N VAL A 103 -7.68 11.44 -8.65
CA VAL A 103 -8.60 10.51 -9.29
C VAL A 103 -8.63 9.20 -8.51
N GLY A 104 -9.79 8.84 -7.98
CA GLY A 104 -9.96 7.63 -7.16
C GLY A 104 -10.05 6.36 -7.99
N ILE A 105 -9.30 5.33 -7.60
CA ILE A 105 -9.43 3.97 -8.16
C ILE A 105 -9.45 2.96 -7.01
N CYS A 106 -10.47 2.11 -6.96
CA CYS A 106 -10.50 0.93 -6.09
C CYS A 106 -10.48 -0.34 -6.94
N PRO A 107 -9.38 -1.12 -6.98
CA PRO A 107 -9.33 -2.32 -7.80
C PRO A 107 -10.31 -3.39 -7.32
N GLU A 108 -10.52 -3.52 -6.02
CA GLU A 108 -11.44 -4.51 -5.44
C GLU A 108 -12.91 -4.23 -5.82
N VAL A 109 -13.36 -2.99 -5.69
CA VAL A 109 -14.72 -2.60 -6.14
C VAL A 109 -14.81 -2.65 -7.66
N GLY A 110 -13.74 -2.22 -8.36
CA GLY A 110 -13.66 -2.23 -9.82
C GLY A 110 -13.82 -3.61 -10.44
N ILE A 111 -13.22 -4.64 -9.83
CA ILE A 111 -13.47 -6.02 -10.26
C ILE A 111 -14.84 -6.54 -9.86
N GLY A 112 -15.66 -5.79 -9.12
CA GLY A 112 -17.03 -6.17 -8.73
C GLY A 112 -17.16 -6.79 -7.33
N MET A 113 -16.20 -6.59 -6.43
CA MET A 113 -16.40 -6.95 -5.03
C MET A 113 -17.32 -5.93 -4.34
N GLY A 114 -18.12 -6.39 -3.38
CA GLY A 114 -19.05 -5.52 -2.63
C GLY A 114 -18.36 -4.62 -1.59
N VAL A 115 -19.18 -3.79 -0.94
CA VAL A 115 -18.82 -3.03 0.27
C VAL A 115 -19.99 -3.14 1.27
N PRO A 116 -19.79 -3.73 2.47
CA PRO A 116 -18.59 -4.44 2.91
C PRO A 116 -18.37 -5.75 2.14
N ARG A 117 -17.20 -6.37 2.32
CA ARG A 117 -16.78 -7.65 1.72
C ARG A 117 -15.84 -8.41 2.66
N ASP A 118 -15.73 -9.71 2.43
CA ASP A 118 -14.76 -10.55 3.12
C ASP A 118 -13.33 -10.05 2.85
N PRO A 119 -12.45 -10.05 3.87
CA PRO A 119 -11.06 -9.67 3.68
C PRO A 119 -10.35 -10.65 2.72
N ILE A 120 -9.40 -10.12 1.98
CA ILE A 120 -8.52 -10.88 1.09
C ILE A 120 -7.09 -10.86 1.62
N GLN A 121 -6.26 -11.78 1.16
CA GLN A 121 -4.84 -11.87 1.53
C GLN A 121 -4.00 -12.42 0.38
N LEU A 122 -2.69 -12.16 0.45
CA LEU A 122 -1.72 -12.75 -0.47
C LEU A 122 -1.26 -14.12 0.04
N VAL A 123 -1.26 -15.14 -0.83
CA VAL A 123 -0.81 -16.50 -0.52
C VAL A 123 0.17 -17.01 -1.58
N GLY A 124 1.20 -17.73 -1.16
CA GLY A 124 2.18 -18.40 -2.03
C GLY A 124 3.51 -17.65 -2.15
N GLU A 125 4.11 -17.68 -3.33
CA GLU A 125 5.44 -17.11 -3.60
C GLU A 125 5.42 -15.57 -3.65
N GLU A 126 6.48 -14.89 -3.21
CA GLU A 126 6.57 -13.41 -3.28
C GLU A 126 6.42 -12.84 -4.67
N SER A 127 7.04 -13.55 -5.63
CA SER A 127 7.25 -13.04 -6.97
C SER A 127 5.97 -13.05 -7.77
N ALA A 128 5.01 -13.91 -7.38
CA ALA A 128 3.72 -14.07 -8.03
C ALA A 128 2.68 -14.61 -7.04
N PRO A 129 2.31 -13.85 -5.99
CA PRO A 129 1.35 -14.32 -5.00
C PRO A 129 -0.05 -14.37 -5.60
N ARG A 130 -0.87 -15.26 -5.06
CA ARG A 130 -2.31 -15.29 -5.33
C ARG A 130 -3.05 -14.39 -4.34
N VAL A 131 -4.15 -13.80 -4.77
CA VAL A 131 -5.07 -13.03 -3.92
C VAL A 131 -6.32 -13.84 -3.66
N VAL A 132 -6.49 -14.32 -2.43
CA VAL A 132 -7.63 -15.17 -2.06
C VAL A 132 -8.45 -14.55 -0.93
N ALA A 133 -9.71 -14.93 -0.79
CA ALA A 133 -10.48 -14.61 0.41
C ALA A 133 -9.85 -15.32 1.63
N VAL A 134 -9.81 -14.62 2.77
CA VAL A 134 -9.26 -15.17 4.03
C VAL A 134 -10.08 -16.38 4.51
N ASP A 135 -11.42 -16.29 4.40
CA ASP A 135 -12.33 -17.32 4.91
C ASP A 135 -12.59 -18.47 3.92
N ASP A 136 -12.25 -18.29 2.64
CA ASP A 136 -12.40 -19.32 1.60
C ASP A 136 -11.28 -19.20 0.55
N PRO A 137 -10.18 -19.95 0.71
CA PRO A 137 -9.05 -19.93 -0.22
C PRO A 137 -9.39 -20.36 -1.67
N ASN A 138 -10.57 -20.97 -1.92
CA ASN A 138 -11.01 -21.29 -3.28
C ASN A 138 -11.51 -20.05 -4.04
N ARG A 139 -11.84 -18.96 -3.34
CA ARG A 139 -12.22 -17.68 -3.94
C ARG A 139 -10.97 -16.89 -4.27
N ASP A 140 -10.43 -17.15 -5.45
CA ASP A 140 -9.24 -16.50 -6.01
C ASP A 140 -9.62 -15.28 -6.88
N TYR A 141 -9.04 -14.13 -6.60
CA TYR A 141 -9.25 -12.86 -7.29
C TYR A 141 -8.04 -12.40 -8.11
N THR A 142 -6.98 -13.21 -8.18
CA THR A 142 -5.68 -12.83 -8.74
C THR A 142 -5.80 -12.31 -10.17
N ASP A 143 -6.41 -13.08 -11.07
CA ASP A 143 -6.46 -12.74 -12.49
C ASP A 143 -7.34 -11.52 -12.75
N ARG A 144 -8.44 -11.38 -12.00
CA ARG A 144 -9.31 -10.20 -12.07
C ARG A 144 -8.58 -8.95 -11.63
N LEU A 145 -7.84 -9.00 -10.52
CA LEU A 145 -7.05 -7.86 -10.03
C LEU A 145 -5.89 -7.50 -10.97
N LYS A 146 -5.23 -8.49 -11.57
CA LYS A 146 -4.20 -8.25 -12.61
C LYS A 146 -4.81 -7.60 -13.85
N GLY A 147 -5.92 -8.16 -14.34
CA GLY A 147 -6.63 -7.69 -15.53
C GLY A 147 -7.19 -6.27 -15.37
N TYR A 148 -7.62 -5.92 -14.17
CA TYR A 148 -8.21 -4.60 -13.90
C TYR A 148 -7.25 -3.44 -14.19
N ALA A 149 -5.94 -3.62 -14.04
CA ALA A 149 -4.95 -2.60 -14.44
C ALA A 149 -5.05 -2.23 -15.93
N SER A 150 -5.36 -3.21 -16.79
CA SER A 150 -5.60 -2.97 -18.21
C SER A 150 -6.96 -2.31 -18.46
N GLU A 151 -7.97 -2.60 -17.65
CA GLU A 151 -9.30 -1.98 -17.76
C GLU A 151 -9.27 -0.49 -17.43
N VAL A 152 -8.44 -0.07 -16.48
CA VAL A 152 -8.25 1.34 -16.12
C VAL A 152 -7.14 2.03 -16.90
N ALA A 153 -6.57 1.40 -17.93
CA ALA A 153 -5.46 1.95 -18.71
C ALA A 153 -5.76 3.36 -19.25
N GLY A 154 -6.97 3.61 -19.76
CA GLY A 154 -7.35 4.94 -20.24
C GLY A 154 -7.36 6.02 -19.14
N VAL A 155 -7.55 5.65 -17.87
CA VAL A 155 -7.36 6.56 -16.74
C VAL A 155 -5.88 6.72 -16.41
N LEU A 156 -5.12 5.62 -16.44
CA LEU A 156 -3.69 5.61 -16.14
C LEU A 156 -2.86 6.38 -17.17
N ASP A 157 -3.29 6.41 -18.43
CA ASP A 157 -2.69 7.18 -19.52
C ASP A 157 -2.84 8.71 -19.32
N ASP A 158 -3.79 9.13 -18.47
CA ASP A 158 -4.14 10.53 -18.21
C ASP A 158 -3.68 11.01 -16.82
N VAL A 159 -2.90 10.21 -16.10
CA VAL A 159 -2.34 10.59 -14.79
C VAL A 159 -0.82 10.64 -14.81
N HIS A 160 -0.29 11.46 -13.92
CA HIS A 160 1.14 11.76 -13.80
C HIS A 160 1.77 11.19 -12.52
N GLY A 161 1.01 10.42 -11.77
CA GLY A 161 1.46 9.67 -10.61
C GLY A 161 0.34 8.85 -9.99
N TYR A 162 0.70 7.95 -9.08
CA TYR A 162 -0.23 7.10 -8.36
C TYR A 162 0.13 7.00 -6.87
N ILE A 163 -0.83 7.30 -6.00
CA ILE A 163 -0.74 7.13 -4.55
C ILE A 163 -1.51 5.87 -4.12
N PHE A 164 -0.78 4.85 -3.69
CA PHE A 164 -1.34 3.56 -3.32
C PHE A 164 -1.67 3.48 -1.82
N ALA A 165 -2.70 2.70 -1.49
CA ALA A 165 -3.06 2.42 -0.10
C ALA A 165 -2.12 1.36 0.48
N ASP A 166 -1.51 1.69 1.61
CA ASP A 166 -0.49 0.90 2.28
C ASP A 166 -0.99 -0.49 2.69
N ARG A 167 -0.11 -1.49 2.59
CA ARG A 167 -0.32 -2.88 3.08
C ARG A 167 -1.56 -3.59 2.52
N SER A 168 -2.22 -3.06 1.49
CA SER A 168 -3.35 -3.71 0.83
C SER A 168 -2.87 -4.87 -0.05
N PRO A 169 -3.51 -6.06 0.01
CA PRO A 169 -3.25 -7.18 -0.92
C PRO A 169 -3.43 -6.83 -2.39
N SER A 170 -4.24 -5.81 -2.70
CA SER A 170 -4.44 -5.32 -4.07
C SER A 170 -3.50 -4.16 -4.41
N CYS A 171 -3.45 -3.13 -3.56
CA CYS A 171 -2.80 -1.85 -3.85
C CYS A 171 -1.41 -1.63 -3.24
N GLY A 172 -1.03 -2.28 -2.14
CA GLY A 172 0.17 -1.86 -1.40
C GLY A 172 1.45 -2.04 -2.23
N LEU A 173 2.32 -1.02 -2.27
CA LEU A 173 3.57 -1.10 -3.04
C LEU A 173 4.64 -1.93 -2.35
N VAL A 174 4.75 -1.80 -1.03
CA VAL A 174 5.74 -2.49 -0.20
C VAL A 174 5.14 -3.02 1.10
N GLY A 175 5.79 -4.03 1.68
CA GLY A 175 5.45 -4.52 3.02
C GLY A 175 4.08 -5.22 3.13
N VAL A 176 3.50 -5.67 2.01
CA VAL A 176 2.23 -6.41 2.00
C VAL A 176 2.51 -7.84 2.48
N LYS A 177 1.74 -8.32 3.46
CA LYS A 177 1.96 -9.65 4.03
C LYS A 177 1.61 -10.73 2.99
N VAL A 178 2.52 -11.68 2.79
CA VAL A 178 2.30 -12.89 1.99
C VAL A 178 2.39 -14.10 2.91
N PHE A 179 1.33 -14.90 2.92
CA PHE A 179 1.22 -16.11 3.73
C PHE A 179 1.63 -17.33 2.90
N ALA A 180 2.22 -18.33 3.54
CA ALA A 180 2.42 -19.63 2.94
C ALA A 180 1.07 -20.35 2.74
N GLU A 181 1.05 -21.41 1.92
CA GLU A 181 -0.16 -22.23 1.67
C GLU A 181 -0.71 -22.89 2.96
N ASP A 182 0.12 -23.07 3.99
CA ASP A 182 -0.28 -23.58 5.30
C ASP A 182 -0.81 -22.50 6.27
N GLY A 183 -0.88 -21.24 5.81
CA GLY A 183 -1.34 -20.08 6.58
C GLY A 183 -0.30 -19.47 7.51
N SER A 184 0.93 -19.99 7.54
CA SER A 184 2.02 -19.35 8.29
C SER A 184 2.45 -18.03 7.64
N PHE A 185 2.80 -17.04 8.47
CA PHE A 185 3.38 -15.81 7.95
C PHE A 185 4.81 -16.07 7.53
N GLU A 186 5.11 -15.84 6.27
CA GLU A 186 6.43 -16.10 5.74
C GLU A 186 7.14 -14.78 5.43
N ARG A 187 6.51 -13.93 4.60
CA ARG A 187 7.25 -12.95 3.81
C ARG A 187 6.44 -11.67 3.56
N VAL A 188 7.12 -10.64 3.05
CA VAL A 188 6.52 -9.40 2.58
C VAL A 188 6.63 -9.33 1.06
N GLY A 189 5.67 -8.68 0.40
CA GLY A 189 5.63 -8.50 -1.04
C GLY A 189 4.84 -7.25 -1.43
N ARG A 190 4.28 -7.28 -2.64
CA ARG A 190 3.51 -6.19 -3.26
C ARG A 190 2.10 -6.66 -3.63
N GLY A 191 1.15 -5.74 -3.58
CA GLY A 191 -0.22 -5.99 -4.02
C GLY A 191 -0.28 -6.32 -5.51
N VAL A 192 -1.15 -7.26 -5.87
CA VAL A 192 -1.15 -7.83 -7.23
C VAL A 192 -1.59 -6.82 -8.30
N TYR A 193 -2.53 -5.94 -7.99
CA TYR A 193 -2.92 -4.86 -8.90
C TYR A 193 -1.82 -3.80 -9.02
N ALA A 194 -1.19 -3.42 -7.91
CA ALA A 194 -0.05 -2.50 -7.93
C ALA A 194 1.11 -3.02 -8.77
N ALA A 195 1.45 -4.30 -8.65
CA ALA A 195 2.46 -4.94 -9.48
C ALA A 195 2.11 -4.86 -10.98
N ALA A 196 0.84 -5.09 -11.34
CA ALA A 196 0.37 -5.00 -12.71
C ALA A 196 0.44 -3.55 -13.26
N VAL A 197 0.05 -2.55 -12.46
CA VAL A 197 0.16 -1.13 -12.84
C VAL A 197 1.62 -0.74 -13.10
N LEU A 198 2.54 -1.08 -12.20
CA LEU A 198 3.97 -0.75 -12.37
C LEU A 198 4.61 -1.46 -13.56
N ALA A 199 4.14 -2.67 -13.90
CA ALA A 199 4.60 -3.38 -15.09
C ALA A 199 4.13 -2.70 -16.38
N GLY A 200 2.91 -2.16 -16.41
CA GLY A 200 2.37 -1.43 -17.57
C GLY A 200 2.86 0.01 -17.68
N TYR A 201 3.19 0.64 -16.55
CA TYR A 201 3.54 2.06 -16.43
C TYR A 201 4.85 2.24 -15.62
N PRO A 202 5.99 1.75 -16.12
CA PRO A 202 7.25 1.74 -15.37
C PRO A 202 7.79 3.13 -15.02
N ASP A 203 7.44 4.15 -15.81
CA ASP A 203 7.87 5.54 -15.60
C ASP A 203 6.88 6.35 -14.76
N LEU A 204 5.75 5.76 -14.34
CA LEU A 204 4.74 6.45 -13.55
C LEU A 204 5.22 6.62 -12.10
N PRO A 205 5.36 7.85 -11.58
CA PRO A 205 5.70 8.07 -10.18
C PRO A 205 4.68 7.39 -9.26
N ALA A 206 5.15 6.53 -8.35
CA ALA A 206 4.30 5.71 -7.51
C ALA A 206 4.79 5.74 -6.06
N VAL A 207 3.86 5.87 -5.11
CA VAL A 207 4.19 6.00 -3.69
C VAL A 207 3.11 5.36 -2.82
N ASP A 208 3.51 4.80 -1.68
CA ASP A 208 2.60 4.32 -0.63
C ASP A 208 2.20 5.52 0.26
N ALA A 209 0.91 5.68 0.55
CA ALA A 209 0.38 6.92 1.15
C ALA A 209 0.96 7.24 2.53
N GLU A 210 1.22 6.26 3.39
CA GLU A 210 1.78 6.45 4.73
C GLU A 210 3.18 7.10 4.67
N THR A 211 3.95 6.80 3.62
CA THR A 211 5.30 7.36 3.42
C THR A 211 5.31 8.85 3.11
N LEU A 212 4.21 9.39 2.56
CA LEU A 212 4.06 10.81 2.26
C LEU A 212 3.97 11.70 3.51
N ASN A 213 3.85 11.12 4.70
CA ASN A 213 3.99 11.87 5.96
C ASN A 213 5.43 12.35 6.20
N ASP A 214 6.41 11.77 5.53
CA ASP A 214 7.78 12.29 5.48
C ASP A 214 7.87 13.41 4.43
N GLU A 215 8.32 14.61 4.84
CA GLU A 215 8.40 15.78 3.96
C GLU A 215 9.36 15.59 2.78
N GLY A 216 10.42 14.78 2.95
CA GLY A 216 11.36 14.48 1.88
C GLY A 216 10.70 13.64 0.80
N VAL A 217 10.03 12.55 1.21
CA VAL A 217 9.28 11.68 0.29
C VAL A 217 8.17 12.45 -0.43
N LEU A 218 7.46 13.33 0.29
CA LEU A 218 6.43 14.18 -0.30
C LEU A 218 7.00 15.10 -1.38
N LEU A 219 8.11 15.79 -1.09
CA LEU A 219 8.79 16.66 -2.05
C LEU A 219 9.26 15.88 -3.28
N ASP A 220 9.92 14.74 -3.07
CA ASP A 220 10.43 13.89 -4.14
C ASP A 220 9.30 13.40 -5.05
N PHE A 221 8.18 12.95 -4.46
CA PHE A 221 7.00 12.55 -5.22
C PHE A 221 6.41 13.70 -6.03
N VAL A 222 6.23 14.88 -5.42
CA VAL A 222 5.72 16.07 -6.13
C VAL A 222 6.63 16.45 -7.30
N LEU A 223 7.95 16.46 -7.10
CA LEU A 223 8.90 16.76 -8.16
C LEU A 223 8.85 15.73 -9.29
N ALA A 224 8.73 14.44 -8.96
CA ALA A 224 8.60 13.36 -9.95
C ALA A 224 7.32 13.52 -10.79
N VAL A 225 6.19 13.83 -10.16
CA VAL A 225 4.92 14.11 -10.86
C VAL A 225 5.08 15.30 -11.80
N LEU A 226 5.66 16.41 -11.33
CA LEU A 226 5.89 17.60 -12.15
C LEU A 226 6.86 17.33 -13.31
N ALA A 227 7.88 16.50 -13.10
CA ALA A 227 8.82 16.09 -14.15
C ALA A 227 8.11 15.27 -15.23
N SER A 228 7.25 14.32 -14.85
CA SER A 228 6.45 13.54 -15.81
C SER A 228 5.50 14.41 -16.67
N CYS A 229 5.09 15.57 -16.14
CA CYS A 229 4.29 16.58 -16.87
C CYS A 229 5.12 17.49 -17.79
N GLY A 230 6.45 17.34 -17.78
CA GLY A 230 7.40 18.23 -18.46
C GLY A 230 7.59 19.61 -17.80
N ILE A 231 7.16 19.79 -16.55
CA ILE A 231 7.23 21.07 -15.81
C ILE A 231 8.57 21.22 -15.10
N ALA A 232 9.11 20.13 -14.56
CA ALA A 232 10.45 20.07 -13.98
C ALA A 232 11.41 19.29 -14.91
N GLY A 233 12.68 19.70 -14.95
CA GLY A 233 13.75 18.87 -15.50
C GLY A 233 14.06 17.68 -14.59
N ALA A 234 14.69 16.64 -15.14
CA ALA A 234 15.12 15.45 -14.37
C ALA A 234 16.15 15.77 -13.26
N ASP A 235 16.72 16.98 -13.30
CA ASP A 235 17.63 17.58 -12.32
C ASP A 235 16.91 18.37 -11.21
N GLY A 236 15.57 18.30 -11.14
CA GLY A 236 14.76 18.98 -10.14
C GLY A 236 14.62 20.49 -10.36
N HIS A 237 15.15 21.03 -11.46
CA HIS A 237 14.99 22.44 -11.80
C HIS A 237 13.62 22.65 -12.47
N VAL A 238 12.79 23.49 -11.87
CA VAL A 238 11.50 23.87 -12.48
C VAL A 238 11.80 24.69 -13.74
N ARG A 239 11.38 24.19 -14.91
CA ARG A 239 11.54 24.92 -16.16
C ARG A 239 10.63 26.13 -16.07
N HIS A 240 11.17 27.34 -16.26
CA HIS A 240 10.41 28.59 -16.23
C HIS A 240 9.18 28.49 -17.17
N VAL A 241 8.00 28.23 -16.61
CA VAL A 241 6.72 28.31 -17.32
C VAL A 241 6.27 29.77 -17.24
N ILE A 242 6.88 30.63 -18.07
CA ILE A 242 6.33 31.93 -18.40
C ILE A 242 6.14 31.91 -19.91
N ARG A 243 4.89 31.71 -20.35
CA ARG A 243 4.48 32.10 -21.71
C ARG A 243 4.39 33.62 -21.70
N GLU A 244 5.28 34.30 -22.41
CA GLU A 244 5.10 35.72 -22.68
C GLU A 244 3.81 35.92 -23.49
N PRO A 245 2.93 36.86 -23.11
CA PRO A 245 1.80 37.22 -23.94
C PRO A 245 2.31 38.02 -25.15
N SER A 246 1.91 37.58 -26.35
CA SER A 246 2.05 38.32 -27.61
C SER A 246 1.19 39.57 -27.64
#